data_AF-A0A5K4FES8-F1
#
_entry.id   AF-A0A5K4FES8-F1
#
_cell.length_a   1.000
_cell.length_b   1.000
_cell.length_c   1.000
_cell.angle_alpha   90.00
_cell.angle_beta   90.00
_cell.angle_gamma   90.00
#
_symmetry.space_group_name_H-M   'P 1'
#
loop_
_entity.id
_entity.type
_entity.pdbx_description
1 polymer ?
#
loop_
_entity_poly.entity_id
_entity_poly.type
_entity_poly.pdbx_seq_one_letter_code
_entity_poly.pdbx_strand_id
1 'polypeptide(L)'
;MPSRTTTIPQLHGINRTECEVCRRTFCSLVNPYGCSTCDGYCLSRVQDLTRYNSIPRNLLLNNRIETRILDDYLTSKGVTIPTFINHCLTYYMNTTTISSLCTLNGNSLICKHCGERLLSQLAYQYRLTICSNELPNDVINKPNCYYGRYCRYQSYNYNHARRFNHICERSI
;
A
#
# COMPACT_ATOMS: atom_id res chain seq x y z
N MET A 1 -41.82 9.57 11.81
CA MET A 1 -40.49 9.16 11.32
C MET A 1 -40.64 7.89 10.49
N PRO A 2 -40.22 7.88 9.22
CA PRO A 2 -39.98 6.63 8.51
C PRO A 2 -38.47 6.49 8.23
N SER A 3 -37.83 5.49 8.83
CA SER A 3 -36.44 5.13 8.50
C SER A 3 -36.45 4.23 7.27
N ARG A 4 -35.97 4.81 6.18
CA ARG A 4 -35.88 4.23 4.84
C ARG A 4 -34.71 3.25 4.80
N THR A 5 -34.98 1.97 4.99
CA THR A 5 -33.99 0.90 4.86
C THR A 5 -33.65 0.73 3.37
N THR A 6 -32.55 1.33 2.94
CA THR A 6 -31.99 1.11 1.61
C THR A 6 -31.42 -0.30 1.56
N THR A 7 -32.15 -1.22 0.95
CA THR A 7 -31.70 -2.56 0.58
C THR A 7 -30.49 -2.46 -0.36
N ILE A 8 -29.30 -2.80 0.15
CA ILE A 8 -28.11 -3.04 -0.66
C ILE A 8 -28.32 -4.39 -1.37
N PRO A 9 -28.12 -4.49 -2.70
CA PRO A 9 -28.35 -5.73 -3.44
C PRO A 9 -27.44 -6.85 -2.91
N GLN A 10 -28.07 -7.96 -2.50
CA GLN A 10 -27.39 -9.19 -2.10
C GLN A 10 -26.60 -9.74 -3.30
N LEU A 11 -25.27 -9.64 -3.24
CA LEU A 11 -24.36 -10.39 -4.12
C LEU A 11 -24.36 -11.86 -3.68
N HIS A 12 -25.41 -12.60 -4.03
CA HIS A 12 -25.37 -14.06 -4.10
C HIS A 12 -24.52 -14.46 -5.31
N GLY A 13 -23.21 -14.60 -5.10
CA GLY A 13 -22.29 -14.96 -6.16
C GLY A 13 -20.89 -15.23 -5.62
N ILE A 14 -20.68 -16.47 -5.15
CA ILE A 14 -19.41 -17.02 -4.66
C ILE A 14 -18.92 -16.35 -3.37
N ASN A 15 -19.09 -17.03 -2.23
CA ASN A 15 -18.42 -16.71 -0.95
C ASN A 15 -16.90 -16.93 -1.09
N ARG A 16 -16.22 -16.17 -1.96
CA ARG A 16 -14.76 -16.15 -2.01
C ARG A 16 -14.31 -15.51 -0.72
N THR A 17 -13.71 -16.32 0.13
CA THR A 17 -13.22 -15.91 1.45
C THR A 17 -11.71 -15.95 1.48
N GLU A 18 -11.07 -16.17 0.34
CA GLU A 18 -9.62 -16.28 0.23
C GLU A 18 -9.01 -15.02 -0.34
N CYS A 19 -7.81 -14.71 0.15
CA CYS A 19 -6.95 -13.75 -0.53
C CYS A 19 -6.38 -14.36 -1.80
N GLU A 20 -6.56 -13.68 -2.93
CA GLU A 20 -6.08 -14.16 -4.24
C GLU A 20 -4.54 -14.21 -4.35
N VAL A 21 -3.83 -13.51 -3.45
CA VAL A 21 -2.37 -13.51 -3.37
C VAL A 21 -1.84 -14.65 -2.52
N CYS A 22 -2.25 -14.73 -1.24
CA CYS A 22 -1.68 -15.71 -0.29
C CYS A 22 -2.51 -16.99 -0.12
N ARG A 23 -3.70 -17.05 -0.75
CA ARG A 23 -4.65 -18.18 -0.72
C ARG A 23 -5.12 -18.60 0.68
N ARG A 24 -4.88 -17.77 1.70
CA ARG A 24 -5.44 -17.98 3.05
C ARG A 24 -6.89 -17.54 3.07
N THR A 25 -7.70 -18.26 3.84
CA THR A 25 -9.12 -17.98 4.08
C THR A 25 -9.30 -16.95 5.20
N PHE A 26 -10.33 -16.12 5.10
CA PHE A 26 -10.63 -15.00 5.96
C PHE A 26 -12.13 -14.86 6.23
N CYS A 27 -12.47 -14.38 7.42
CA CYS A 27 -13.84 -14.34 7.93
C CYS A 27 -14.75 -13.24 7.33
N SER A 28 -14.22 -12.18 6.71
CA SER A 28 -14.99 -10.96 6.42
C SER A 28 -16.03 -11.07 5.31
N LEU A 29 -16.06 -12.16 4.54
CA LEU A 29 -17.12 -12.43 3.55
C LEU A 29 -18.04 -13.61 3.94
N VAL A 30 -17.85 -14.19 5.14
CA VAL A 30 -18.71 -15.27 5.67
C VAL A 30 -19.81 -14.73 6.59
N ASN A 31 -19.56 -13.61 7.27
CA ASN A 31 -20.51 -13.03 8.24
C ASN A 31 -21.14 -11.74 7.68
N PRO A 32 -22.47 -11.67 7.49
CA PRO A 32 -23.19 -10.46 7.06
C PRO A 32 -22.96 -9.24 7.95
N TYR A 33 -22.57 -9.45 9.21
CA TYR A 33 -22.31 -8.42 10.21
C TYR A 33 -20.82 -8.06 10.35
N GLY A 34 -19.97 -8.64 9.51
CA GLY A 34 -18.51 -8.51 9.62
C GLY A 34 -17.92 -9.40 10.71
N CYS A 35 -16.61 -9.51 10.71
CA CYS A 35 -15.87 -10.32 11.68
C CYS A 35 -15.32 -9.41 12.78
N SER A 36 -15.82 -9.58 14.00
CA SER A 36 -15.52 -8.74 15.17
C SER A 36 -14.05 -8.75 15.56
N THR A 37 -13.31 -9.80 15.21
CA THR A 37 -11.87 -9.94 15.47
C THR A 37 -11.01 -9.14 14.50
N CYS A 38 -11.55 -8.70 13.36
CA CYS A 38 -10.78 -8.03 12.32
C CYS A 38 -11.34 -6.66 11.91
N ASP A 39 -12.27 -6.13 12.70
CA ASP A 39 -13.03 -4.92 12.41
C ASP A 39 -13.70 -4.94 11.01
N GLY A 40 -13.96 -6.14 10.46
CA GLY A 40 -14.48 -6.32 9.11
C GLY A 40 -13.47 -6.15 7.96
N TYR A 41 -12.18 -5.91 8.22
CA TYR A 41 -11.18 -5.55 7.21
C TYR A 41 -10.11 -6.60 6.93
N CYS A 42 -10.30 -7.86 7.35
CA CYS A 42 -9.29 -8.90 7.09
C CYS A 42 -9.16 -9.29 5.60
N LEU A 43 -10.22 -9.09 4.81
CA LEU A 43 -10.25 -9.27 3.36
C LEU A 43 -11.07 -8.13 2.74
N SER A 44 -10.54 -7.50 1.69
CA SER A 44 -11.18 -6.40 0.97
C SER A 44 -10.90 -6.52 -0.53
N ARG A 45 -11.62 -5.78 -1.37
CA ARG A 45 -11.23 -5.67 -2.78
C ARG A 45 -10.00 -4.77 -2.90
N VAL A 46 -9.19 -4.98 -3.93
CA VAL A 46 -8.02 -4.13 -4.22
C VAL A 46 -8.42 -2.66 -4.34
N GLN A 47 -9.53 -2.34 -5.02
CA GLN A 47 -10.00 -0.96 -5.17
C GLN A 47 -10.38 -0.29 -3.83
N ASP A 48 -10.79 -1.08 -2.84
CA ASP A 48 -11.20 -0.59 -1.51
C ASP A 48 -10.00 -0.21 -0.64
N LEU A 49 -8.76 -0.39 -1.11
CA LEU A 49 -7.56 0.09 -0.43
C LEU A 49 -7.49 1.63 -0.43
N THR A 50 -8.22 2.31 -1.32
CA THR A 50 -8.36 3.78 -1.34
C THR A 50 -8.98 4.35 -0.06
N ARG A 51 -9.59 3.53 0.79
CA ARG A 51 -10.17 3.94 2.08
C ARG A 51 -9.16 4.48 3.10
N TYR A 52 -7.86 4.25 2.90
CA TYR A 52 -6.85 4.77 3.82
C TYR A 52 -6.78 6.30 3.72
N ASN A 53 -7.15 6.96 4.81
CA ASN A 53 -7.09 8.43 4.93
C ASN A 53 -5.72 8.95 5.37
N SER A 54 -4.82 8.06 5.78
CA SER A 54 -3.45 8.38 6.18
C SER A 54 -2.50 7.30 5.66
N ILE A 55 -1.26 7.70 5.35
CA ILE A 55 -0.24 6.74 4.93
C ILE A 55 0.17 5.87 6.14
N PRO A 56 0.16 4.54 6.03
CA PRO A 56 0.71 3.71 7.10
C PRO A 56 2.18 4.06 7.33
N ARG A 57 2.60 4.34 8.57
CA ARG A 57 3.95 4.86 8.90
C ARG A 57 5.12 4.01 8.39
N ASN A 58 4.89 2.74 8.09
CA ASN A 58 5.89 1.79 7.60
C ASN A 58 5.60 1.38 6.14
N LEU A 59 4.82 2.16 5.39
CA LEU A 59 4.37 1.76 4.05
C LEU A 59 5.54 1.49 3.11
N LEU A 60 6.48 2.42 2.99
CA LEU A 60 7.63 2.27 2.09
C LEU A 60 8.68 1.37 2.74
N LEU A 61 8.85 0.14 2.24
CA LEU A 61 9.93 -0.79 2.64
C LEU A 61 10.05 -1.06 4.15
N ASN A 62 8.97 -0.88 4.92
CA ASN A 62 9.00 -0.83 6.39
C ASN A 62 9.93 0.24 6.97
N ASN A 63 10.20 1.30 6.22
CA ASN A 63 11.09 2.40 6.56
C ASN A 63 10.28 3.67 6.88
N ARG A 64 10.30 4.07 8.15
CA ARG A 64 9.56 5.25 8.64
C ARG A 64 10.08 6.57 8.07
N ILE A 65 11.37 6.65 7.75
CA ILE A 65 11.97 7.86 7.19
C ILE A 65 11.52 8.03 5.75
N GLU A 66 11.66 7.00 4.92
CA GLU A 66 11.25 7.06 3.51
C GLU A 66 9.73 7.25 3.38
N THR A 67 8.95 6.59 4.25
CA THR A 67 7.50 6.81 4.30
C THR A 67 7.16 8.26 4.64
N ARG A 68 7.83 8.86 5.62
CA ARG A 68 7.61 10.26 5.98
C ARG A 68 8.01 11.22 4.86
N ILE A 69 9.13 10.97 4.17
CA ILE A 69 9.55 11.78 3.02
C ILE A 69 8.48 11.77 1.92
N LEU A 70 7.88 10.60 1.64
CA LEU A 70 6.77 10.51 0.70
C LEU A 70 5.53 11.26 1.20
N ASP A 71 5.17 11.13 2.47
CA ASP A 71 4.02 11.82 3.08
C ASP A 71 4.16 13.34 3.01
N ASP A 72 5.34 13.86 3.38
CA ASP A 72 5.68 15.28 3.33
C ASP A 72 5.63 15.79 1.88
N TYR A 73 6.13 15.00 0.91
CA TYR A 73 6.03 15.33 -0.51
C TYR A 73 4.58 15.40 -0.99
N LEU A 74 3.76 14.37 -0.70
CA LEU A 74 2.35 14.34 -1.10
C LEU A 74 1.58 15.54 -0.50
N THR A 75 1.84 15.84 0.77
CA THR A 75 1.27 17.01 1.47
C THR A 75 1.67 18.31 0.77
N SER A 76 2.95 18.47 0.41
CA SER A 76 3.44 19.67 -0.30
C SER A 76 2.79 19.87 -1.68
N LYS A 77 2.37 18.79 -2.32
CA LYS A 77 1.67 18.79 -3.62
C LYS A 77 0.15 18.87 -3.49
N GLY A 78 -0.39 18.92 -2.27
CA GLY A 78 -1.83 18.89 -2.03
C GLY A 78 -2.51 17.56 -2.45
N VAL A 79 -1.76 16.46 -2.54
CA VAL A 79 -2.28 15.16 -2.96
C VAL A 79 -2.79 14.41 -1.73
N THR A 80 -4.08 14.04 -1.74
CA THR A 80 -4.65 13.25 -0.64
C THR A 80 -4.22 11.78 -0.74
N ILE A 81 -4.12 11.09 0.39
CA ILE A 81 -3.74 9.67 0.43
C ILE A 81 -4.66 8.77 -0.40
N PRO A 82 -6.00 8.91 -0.37
CA PRO A 82 -6.88 8.17 -1.26
C PRO A 82 -6.57 8.39 -2.74
N THR A 83 -6.24 9.62 -3.14
CA THR A 83 -5.88 9.97 -4.53
C THR A 83 -4.56 9.31 -4.93
N PHE A 84 -3.55 9.38 -4.06
CA PHE A 84 -2.27 8.72 -4.25
C PHE A 84 -2.42 7.19 -4.40
N ILE A 85 -3.20 6.55 -3.54
CA ILE A 85 -3.47 5.11 -3.62
C ILE A 85 -4.20 4.78 -4.92
N ASN A 86 -5.23 5.55 -5.27
CA ASN A 86 -5.97 5.33 -6.51
C ASN A 86 -5.06 5.44 -7.75
N HIS A 87 -4.16 6.43 -7.77
CA HIS A 87 -3.16 6.58 -8.83
C HIS A 87 -2.24 5.36 -8.90
N CYS A 88 -1.70 4.91 -7.77
CA CYS A 88 -0.87 3.71 -7.68
C CYS A 88 -1.58 2.45 -8.20
N LEU A 89 -2.84 2.25 -7.78
CA LEU A 89 -3.64 1.09 -8.20
C LEU A 89 -4.01 1.14 -9.68
N THR A 90 -4.34 2.32 -10.21
CA THR A 90 -4.62 2.50 -11.64
C THR A 90 -3.39 2.21 -12.48
N TYR A 91 -2.23 2.74 -12.05
CA TYR A 91 -0.95 2.43 -12.68
C TYR A 91 -0.67 0.93 -12.66
N TYR A 92 -0.89 0.26 -11.53
CA TYR A 92 -0.76 -1.20 -11.41
C TYR A 92 -1.68 -1.97 -12.36
N MET A 93 -2.97 -1.65 -12.40
CA MET A 93 -3.92 -2.37 -13.25
C MET A 93 -3.61 -2.21 -14.73
N ASN A 94 -3.00 -1.08 -15.11
CA ASN A 94 -2.58 -0.81 -16.48
C ASN A 94 -1.18 -1.36 -16.80
N THR A 95 -0.40 -1.76 -15.80
CA THR A 95 0.97 -2.27 -15.96
C THR A 95 1.06 -3.71 -15.46
N THR A 96 1.15 -4.66 -16.39
CA THR A 96 1.25 -6.11 -16.11
C THR A 96 2.55 -6.54 -15.40
N THR A 97 3.43 -5.60 -15.08
CA THR A 97 4.83 -5.84 -14.69
C THR A 97 5.09 -5.88 -13.18
N ILE A 98 4.11 -5.58 -12.33
CA ILE A 98 4.40 -5.29 -10.91
C ILE A 98 4.38 -6.55 -10.00
N SER A 99 3.85 -7.70 -10.45
CA SER A 99 3.96 -8.94 -9.68
C SER A 99 3.87 -10.20 -10.53
N SER A 100 4.90 -11.04 -10.45
CA SER A 100 4.96 -12.37 -11.07
C SER A 100 4.08 -13.43 -10.39
N LEU A 101 3.32 -13.07 -9.35
CA LEU A 101 2.61 -14.03 -8.50
C LEU A 101 1.10 -14.13 -8.78
N CYS A 102 0.46 -13.07 -9.29
CA CYS A 102 -0.96 -13.08 -9.68
C CYS A 102 -1.35 -11.77 -10.40
N THR A 103 -2.16 -11.86 -11.45
CA THR A 103 -2.81 -10.70 -12.09
C THR A 103 -4.03 -10.30 -11.25
N LEU A 104 -3.88 -9.27 -10.41
CA LEU A 104 -5.00 -8.73 -9.62
C LEU A 104 -5.72 -7.64 -10.42
N ASN A 105 -7.04 -7.56 -10.28
CA ASN A 105 -7.84 -6.43 -10.75
C ASN A 105 -8.54 -5.73 -9.57
N GLY A 106 -9.27 -4.65 -9.83
CA GLY A 106 -9.96 -3.87 -8.78
C GLY A 106 -10.90 -4.68 -7.88
N ASN A 107 -11.51 -5.74 -8.41
CA ASN A 107 -12.40 -6.62 -7.68
C ASN A 107 -11.71 -7.80 -7.00
N SER A 108 -10.42 -8.04 -7.27
CA SER A 108 -9.68 -9.13 -6.64
C SER A 108 -9.66 -8.97 -5.13
N LEU A 109 -9.84 -10.08 -4.42
CA LEU A 109 -9.86 -10.09 -2.96
C LEU A 109 -8.44 -10.19 -2.40
N ILE A 110 -8.10 -9.25 -1.52
CA ILE A 110 -6.78 -9.13 -0.91
C ILE A 110 -6.88 -8.97 0.59
N CYS A 111 -6.07 -9.72 1.34
CA CYS A 111 -6.01 -9.57 2.78
C CYS A 111 -5.20 -8.34 3.17
N LYS A 112 -5.38 -7.86 4.40
CA LYS A 112 -4.66 -6.69 4.92
C LYS A 112 -3.15 -6.74 4.64
N HIS A 113 -2.50 -7.85 5.00
CA HIS A 113 -1.04 -8.00 4.84
C HIS A 113 -0.59 -7.98 3.37
N CYS A 114 -1.31 -8.67 2.49
CA CYS A 114 -1.02 -8.64 1.05
C CYS A 114 -1.29 -7.26 0.45
N GLY A 115 -2.34 -6.56 0.91
CA GLY A 115 -2.67 -5.20 0.51
C GLY A 115 -1.58 -4.21 0.90
N GLU A 116 -1.11 -4.26 2.15
CA GLU A 116 0.01 -3.43 2.62
C GLU A 116 1.29 -3.69 1.83
N ARG A 117 1.58 -4.96 1.49
CA ARG A 117 2.73 -5.31 0.63
C ARG A 117 2.59 -4.77 -0.79
N LEU A 118 1.41 -4.89 -1.39
CA LEU A 118 1.12 -4.33 -2.70
C LEU A 118 1.31 -2.81 -2.69
N LEU A 119 0.70 -2.12 -1.73
CA LEU A 119 0.84 -0.67 -1.60
C LEU A 119 2.30 -0.25 -1.35
N SER A 120 3.07 -1.02 -0.59
CA SER A 120 4.50 -0.78 -0.39
C SER A 120 5.29 -0.80 -1.71
N GLN A 121 5.03 -1.81 -2.55
CA GLN A 121 5.66 -1.95 -3.86
C GLN A 121 5.27 -0.79 -4.80
N LEU A 122 3.99 -0.43 -4.82
CA LEU A 122 3.51 0.67 -5.66
C LEU A 122 4.01 2.03 -5.20
N ALA A 123 4.02 2.26 -3.89
CA ALA A 123 4.59 3.47 -3.30
C ALA A 123 6.08 3.59 -3.66
N TYR A 124 6.83 2.48 -3.67
CA TYR A 124 8.23 2.49 -4.09
C TYR A 124 8.38 2.90 -5.56
N GLN A 125 7.55 2.36 -6.46
CA GLN A 125 7.56 2.76 -7.87
C GLN A 125 7.20 4.24 -8.04
N TYR A 126 6.16 4.71 -7.37
CA TYR A 126 5.79 6.13 -7.38
C TYR A 126 6.93 7.02 -6.85
N ARG A 127 7.59 6.60 -5.77
CA ARG A 127 8.71 7.34 -5.19
C ARG A 127 9.91 7.44 -6.14
N LEU A 128 10.12 6.44 -7.00
CA LEU A 128 11.14 6.47 -8.07
C LEU A 128 10.80 7.45 -9.19
N THR A 129 9.52 7.77 -9.43
CA THR A 129 9.13 8.72 -10.49
C THR A 129 9.23 10.18 -10.07
N ILE A 130 9.38 10.48 -8.77
CA ILE A 130 9.51 11.85 -8.28
C ILE A 130 10.86 12.41 -8.69
N CYS A 131 10.87 13.58 -9.32
CA CYS A 131 12.10 14.23 -9.74
C CYS A 131 12.91 14.71 -8.53
N SER A 132 14.23 14.58 -8.59
CA SER A 132 15.09 14.91 -7.44
C SER A 132 14.97 16.39 -7.05
N ASN A 133 14.78 17.31 -8.00
CA ASN A 133 14.62 18.73 -7.71
C ASN A 133 13.32 19.10 -6.98
N GLU A 134 12.38 18.16 -6.84
CA GLU A 134 11.14 18.34 -6.08
C GLU A 134 11.28 17.88 -4.62
N LEU A 135 12.45 17.36 -4.23
CA LEU A 135 12.73 16.86 -2.90
C LEU A 135 13.69 17.78 -2.14
N PRO A 136 13.67 17.75 -0.81
CA PRO A 136 14.64 18.48 0.01
C PRO A 136 16.09 18.04 -0.24
N ASN A 137 17.04 18.99 -0.16
CA ASN A 137 18.46 18.72 -0.39
C ASN A 137 19.04 17.65 0.55
N ASP A 138 18.59 17.59 1.81
CA ASP A 138 19.01 16.59 2.79
C ASP A 138 18.53 15.18 2.45
N VAL A 139 17.46 15.04 1.65
CA VAL A 139 17.00 13.76 1.09
C VAL A 139 17.86 13.36 -0.10
N ILE A 140 18.11 14.28 -1.03
CA ILE A 140 18.86 14.03 -2.27
C ILE A 140 20.33 13.67 -1.96
N ASN A 141 20.93 14.33 -0.99
CA ASN A 141 22.35 14.17 -0.66
C ASN A 141 22.66 12.92 0.17
N LYS A 142 21.66 12.10 0.51
CA LYS A 142 21.91 10.86 1.25
C LYS A 142 22.72 9.89 0.40
N PRO A 143 23.81 9.32 0.92
CA PRO A 143 24.47 8.22 0.24
C PRO A 143 23.54 7.01 0.15
N ASN A 144 23.60 6.28 -0.95
CA ASN A 144 22.86 5.03 -1.12
C ASN A 144 23.30 4.00 -0.07
N CYS A 145 22.33 3.32 0.52
CA CYS A 145 22.62 2.14 1.32
C CYS A 145 23.18 1.03 0.43
N TYR A 146 24.25 0.35 0.85
CA TYR A 146 24.80 -0.79 0.12
C TYR A 146 23.73 -1.84 -0.22
N TYR A 147 22.82 -2.13 0.71
CA TYR A 147 21.73 -3.10 0.52
C TYR A 147 20.50 -2.51 -0.21
N GLY A 148 20.48 -1.21 -0.46
CA GLY A 148 19.37 -0.50 -1.10
C GLY A 148 18.00 -0.84 -0.52
N ARG A 149 17.01 -1.05 -1.39
CA ARG A 149 15.64 -1.45 -1.03
C ARG A 149 15.53 -2.76 -0.25
N TYR A 150 16.57 -3.60 -0.27
CA TYR A 150 16.61 -4.88 0.43
C TYR A 150 17.25 -4.79 1.84
N CYS A 151 17.66 -3.59 2.27
CA CYS A 151 18.24 -3.39 3.60
C CYS A 151 17.23 -3.77 4.69
N ARG A 152 17.52 -4.79 5.51
CA ARG A 152 16.65 -5.14 6.64
C ARG A 152 16.80 -4.16 7.81
N TYR A 153 18.00 -3.59 7.97
CA TYR A 153 18.36 -2.70 9.08
C TYR A 153 17.57 -1.38 9.06
N GLN A 154 17.15 -0.93 7.87
CA GLN A 154 16.35 0.28 7.69
C GLN A 154 15.01 0.24 8.45
N SER A 155 14.48 -0.96 8.72
CA SER A 155 13.16 -1.11 9.34
C SER A 155 13.13 -0.91 10.86
N TYR A 156 14.26 -1.11 11.54
CA TYR A 156 14.35 -1.00 13.00
C TYR A 156 15.44 -0.07 13.51
N ASN A 157 16.43 0.31 12.67
CA ASN A 157 17.39 1.35 13.04
C ASN A 157 17.04 2.69 12.39
N TYR A 158 16.44 3.57 13.18
CA TYR A 158 16.07 4.93 12.77
C TYR A 158 17.26 5.76 12.28
N ASN A 159 18.41 5.70 12.96
CA ASN A 159 19.59 6.47 12.57
C ASN A 159 20.15 6.01 11.22
N HIS A 160 20.09 4.70 10.92
CA HIS A 160 20.47 4.16 9.63
C HIS A 160 19.52 4.61 8.53
N ALA A 161 18.20 4.47 8.75
CA ALA A 161 17.17 4.93 7.82
C ALA A 161 17.25 6.45 7.53
N ARG A 162 17.68 7.23 8.53
CA ARG A 162 17.87 8.67 8.37
C ARG A 162 19.11 9.00 7.55
N ARG A 163 20.20 8.26 7.75
CA ARG A 163 21.52 8.56 7.16
C ARG A 163 21.67 8.10 5.71
N PHE A 164 21.01 7.02 5.31
CA PHE A 164 21.18 6.43 3.98
C PHE A 164 19.89 6.50 3.17
N ASN A 165 20.03 6.63 1.84
CA ASN A 165 18.93 6.47 0.90
C ASN A 165 18.64 4.98 0.70
N HIS A 166 17.37 4.58 0.79
CA HIS A 166 16.92 3.21 0.49
C HIS A 166 16.05 3.13 -0.77
N ILE A 167 15.78 4.27 -1.42
CA ILE A 167 15.20 4.35 -2.76
C ILE A 167 16.34 4.17 -3.78
N CYS A 168 16.93 2.97 -3.76
CA CYS A 168 18.01 2.55 -4.65
C CYS A 168 18.10 1.01 -4.70
N GLU A 169 18.74 0.49 -5.74
CA GLU A 169 19.07 -0.94 -5.80
C GLU A 169 20.30 -1.27 -4.96
N ARG A 170 20.48 -2.56 -4.67
CA ARG A 170 21.67 -3.06 -4.00
C ARG A 170 22.89 -2.81 -4.89
N SER A 171 23.93 -2.20 -4.32
CA SER A 171 25.22 -2.06 -5.00
C SER A 171 25.86 -3.45 -5.14
N ILE A 172 26.26 -3.81 -6.37
CA ILE A 172 27.02 -5.03 -6.66
C ILE A 172 28.49 -4.77 -6.37
#